data_AF-A0A1S6XNU5-F1
#
_entry.id   AF-A0A1S6XNU5-F1
#
_cell.length_a   1.000
_cell.length_b   1.000
_cell.length_c   1.000
_cell.angle_alpha   90.00
_cell.angle_beta   90.00
_cell.angle_gamma   90.00
#
_symmetry.space_group_name_H-M   'P 1'
#
loop_
_entity.id
_entity.type
_entity.pdbx_description
1 polymer ?
#
loop_
_entity_poly.entity_id
_entity_poly.type
_entity_poly.pdbx_seq_one_letter_code
_entity_poly.pdbx_strand_id
1 'polypeptide(L)'
;MGVYMEKEGKSLTIRGNSTIEFKENGIGVGVWGEVKSVSLTQTVITGGGVGSMGVYVGVYTKGTGNGTVALEDVRISKVGTGVRVEGRETLTITKGSVDFTGNNGVGVYLGSLVTNASLKGMRIRGNGKGKGTGCMRRGGRT
;
A
#
# COMPACT_ATOMS: atom_id res chain seq x y z
N MET A 1 4.97 8.57 -10.00
CA MET A 1 4.67 8.26 -8.58
C MET A 1 4.25 9.55 -7.89
N GLY A 2 3.40 9.51 -6.86
CA GLY A 2 3.04 10.71 -6.09
C GLY A 2 4.15 11.12 -5.11
N VAL A 3 4.57 10.20 -4.26
CA VAL A 3 5.68 10.34 -3.31
C VAL A 3 6.66 9.20 -3.51
N TYR A 4 7.95 9.51 -3.53
CA TYR A 4 9.04 8.56 -3.72
C TYR A 4 10.08 8.72 -2.60
N MET A 5 10.53 7.60 -2.04
CA MET A 5 11.61 7.57 -1.04
C MET A 5 12.51 6.35 -1.27
N GLU A 6 13.81 6.59 -1.40
CA GLU A 6 14.84 5.55 -1.53
C GLU A 6 16.12 6.04 -0.86
N LYS A 7 16.09 6.21 0.47
CA LYS A 7 17.25 6.66 1.24
C LYS A 7 17.47 5.77 2.46
N GLU A 8 18.60 5.09 2.46
CA GLU A 8 19.03 4.16 3.51
C GLU A 8 19.02 4.82 4.90
N GLY A 9 18.48 4.07 5.87
CA GLY A 9 18.48 4.44 7.29
C GLY A 9 17.59 5.64 7.63
N LYS A 10 16.89 6.22 6.66
CA LYS A 10 15.99 7.37 6.85
C LYS A 10 14.53 6.93 6.91
N SER A 11 13.67 7.89 7.24
CA SER A 11 12.25 7.68 7.45
C SER A 11 11.42 8.63 6.59
N LEU A 12 10.31 8.14 6.07
CA LEU A 12 9.27 8.96 5.43
C LEU A 12 8.12 9.16 6.41
N THR A 13 7.67 10.40 6.58
CA THR A 13 6.43 10.67 7.33
C THR A 13 5.52 11.62 6.56
N ILE A 14 4.25 11.24 6.43
CA ILE A 14 3.16 12.07 5.91
C ILE A 14 2.10 12.12 6.99
N ARG A 15 1.72 13.32 7.41
CA ARG A 15 0.82 13.52 8.56
C ARG A 15 0.01 14.79 8.40
N GLY A 16 -1.07 14.89 9.16
CA GLY A 16 -2.10 15.91 8.96
C GLY A 16 -2.90 15.58 7.70
N ASN A 17 -4.12 16.11 7.61
CA ASN A 17 -5.08 15.83 6.53
C ASN A 17 -4.47 16.07 5.14
N SER A 18 -3.80 15.05 4.60
CA SER A 18 -2.95 15.12 3.41
C SER A 18 -3.64 14.38 2.28
N THR A 19 -3.53 14.92 1.07
CA THR A 19 -4.12 14.30 -0.12
C THR A 19 -3.04 14.04 -1.16
N ILE A 20 -3.00 12.81 -1.69
CA ILE A 20 -2.09 12.38 -2.76
C ILE A 20 -2.96 11.86 -3.90
N GLU A 21 -2.94 12.57 -5.02
CA GLU A 21 -3.62 12.15 -6.24
C GLU A 21 -2.58 11.81 -7.31
N PHE A 22 -2.79 10.71 -8.01
CA PHE A 22 -1.94 10.33 -9.13
C PHE A 22 -2.80 9.78 -10.27
N LYS A 23 -2.45 10.20 -11.50
CA LYS A 23 -3.10 9.77 -12.74
C LYS A 23 -2.22 8.74 -13.44
N GLU A 24 -2.82 8.02 -14.39
CA GLU A 24 -2.14 7.00 -15.22
C GLU A 24 -1.53 5.86 -14.41
N ASN A 25 -0.76 4.99 -15.07
CA ASN A 25 -0.02 3.91 -14.41
C ASN A 25 0.93 4.49 -13.37
N GLY A 26 0.77 4.13 -12.10
CA GLY A 26 1.51 4.79 -11.05
C GLY A 26 1.32 4.25 -9.64
N ILE A 27 2.17 4.74 -8.76
CA ILE A 27 2.16 4.47 -7.33
C ILE A 27 1.93 5.78 -6.59
N GLY A 28 1.00 5.80 -5.64
CA GLY A 28 0.73 6.95 -4.78
C GLY A 28 1.92 7.24 -3.87
N VAL A 29 2.25 6.31 -2.99
CA VAL A 29 3.46 6.36 -2.14
C VAL A 29 4.33 5.16 -2.40
N GLY A 30 5.55 5.42 -2.83
CA GLY A 30 6.51 4.43 -3.23
C GLY A 30 7.77 4.48 -2.37
N VAL A 31 8.21 3.33 -1.86
CA VAL A 31 9.38 3.24 -1.00
C VAL A 31 10.27 2.06 -1.40
N TRP A 32 11.56 2.32 -1.59
CA TRP A 32 12.57 1.36 -2.03
C TRP A 32 13.82 1.40 -1.15
N GLY A 33 14.67 0.38 -1.31
CA GLY A 33 15.96 0.29 -0.62
C GLY A 33 15.82 0.07 0.89
N GLU A 34 16.74 0.61 1.67
CA GLU A 34 16.83 0.37 3.12
C GLU A 34 16.21 1.48 3.95
N VAL A 35 15.02 1.93 3.56
CA VAL A 35 14.25 2.91 4.34
C VAL A 35 13.84 2.28 5.68
N LYS A 36 14.19 2.96 6.77
CA LYS A 36 14.00 2.45 8.14
C LYS A 36 12.53 2.42 8.54
N SER A 37 11.79 3.48 8.22
CA SER A 37 10.36 3.53 8.54
C SER A 37 9.56 4.43 7.62
N VAL A 38 8.31 4.04 7.40
CA VAL A 38 7.31 4.77 6.64
C VAL A 38 6.09 4.95 7.54
N SER A 39 5.68 6.19 7.77
CA SER A 39 4.50 6.50 8.59
C SER A 39 3.57 7.44 7.84
N LEU A 40 2.35 6.99 7.58
CA LEU A 40 1.28 7.82 7.00
C LEU A 40 0.14 7.91 8.03
N THR A 41 -0.28 9.13 8.36
CA THR A 41 -1.40 9.38 9.27
C THR A 41 -2.40 10.33 8.61
N GLN A 42 -3.69 10.00 8.66
CA GLN A 42 -4.79 10.83 8.11
C GLN A 42 -4.56 11.24 6.65
N THR A 43 -4.10 10.28 5.84
CA THR A 43 -3.74 10.53 4.44
C THR A 43 -4.78 9.93 3.50
N VAL A 44 -5.22 10.71 2.52
CA VAL A 44 -6.06 10.26 1.42
C VAL A 44 -5.18 10.02 0.19
N ILE A 45 -5.29 8.84 -0.40
CA ILE A 45 -4.56 8.45 -1.60
C ILE A 45 -5.58 8.03 -2.66
N THR A 46 -5.62 8.76 -3.77
CA THR A 46 -6.58 8.51 -4.85
C THR A 46 -5.84 8.28 -6.16
N GLY A 47 -5.99 7.08 -6.71
CA GLY A 47 -5.49 6.74 -8.04
C GLY A 47 -6.41 7.21 -9.17
N GLY A 48 -5.89 7.16 -10.40
CA GLY A 48 -6.66 7.46 -11.60
C GLY A 48 -7.43 6.27 -12.20
N GLY A 49 -7.28 5.07 -11.65
CA GLY A 49 -7.66 3.82 -12.31
C GLY A 49 -9.12 3.41 -12.08
N VAL A 50 -9.98 3.74 -13.05
CA VAL A 50 -11.30 3.10 -13.27
C VAL A 50 -11.29 2.51 -14.68
N GLY A 51 -11.36 1.18 -14.84
CA GLY A 51 -11.63 0.56 -16.16
C GLY A 51 -10.66 -0.45 -16.77
N SER A 52 -9.55 -0.82 -16.11
CA SER A 52 -8.63 -1.93 -16.51
C SER A 52 -7.67 -1.70 -17.71
N MET A 53 -6.40 -1.42 -17.39
CA MET A 53 -5.13 -2.00 -17.93
C MET A 53 -4.02 -1.10 -17.37
N GLY A 54 -3.37 -1.54 -16.28
CA GLY A 54 -2.41 -0.69 -15.59
C GLY A 54 -2.08 -1.06 -14.16
N VAL A 55 -0.88 -0.67 -13.69
CA VAL A 55 -0.45 -0.85 -12.30
C VAL A 55 -0.79 0.42 -11.53
N TYR A 56 -1.86 0.39 -10.73
CA TYR A 56 -2.26 1.47 -9.83
C TYR A 56 -2.11 0.98 -8.39
N VAL A 57 -1.10 1.47 -7.68
CA VAL A 57 -0.85 1.06 -6.29
C VAL A 57 -0.95 2.27 -5.36
N GLY A 58 -1.75 2.17 -4.29
CA GLY A 58 -1.84 3.25 -3.31
C GLY A 58 -0.53 3.44 -2.55
N VAL A 59 -0.12 2.41 -1.82
CA VAL A 59 1.16 2.36 -1.10
C VAL A 59 1.94 1.13 -1.55
N TYR A 60 3.17 1.33 -2.00
CA TYR A 60 4.08 0.25 -2.36
C TYR A 60 5.42 0.40 -1.64
N THR A 61 5.77 -0.58 -0.83
CA THR A 61 7.11 -0.69 -0.26
C THR A 61 7.79 -1.98 -0.73
N LYS A 62 9.05 -1.83 -1.15
CA LYS A 62 9.94 -2.93 -1.51
C LYS A 62 11.28 -2.70 -0.83
N GLY A 63 11.28 -2.78 0.49
CA GLY A 63 12.46 -2.62 1.31
C GLY A 63 13.40 -3.82 1.21
N THR A 64 14.70 -3.57 1.19
CA THR A 64 15.72 -4.63 1.29
C THR A 64 16.17 -4.87 2.74
N GLY A 65 15.90 -3.92 3.64
CA GLY A 65 16.18 -3.98 5.08
C GLY A 65 14.96 -4.33 5.95
N ASN A 66 15.18 -4.40 7.27
CA ASN A 66 14.16 -4.69 8.29
C ASN A 66 13.39 -3.42 8.71
N GLY A 67 12.70 -2.79 7.76
CA GLY A 67 11.95 -1.55 7.99
C GLY A 67 10.57 -1.75 8.63
N THR A 68 9.88 -0.65 8.91
CA THR A 68 8.49 -0.65 9.36
C THR A 68 7.60 0.21 8.46
N VAL A 69 6.35 -0.24 8.26
CA VAL A 69 5.32 0.52 7.55
C VAL A 69 4.12 0.67 8.47
N ALA A 70 3.80 1.90 8.85
CA ALA A 70 2.68 2.25 9.70
C ALA A 70 1.69 3.13 8.93
N LEU A 71 0.45 2.67 8.80
CA LEU A 71 -0.64 3.39 8.16
C LEU A 71 -1.76 3.61 9.17
N GLU A 72 -2.03 4.86 9.52
CA GLU A 72 -3.07 5.24 10.47
C GLU A 72 -4.14 6.13 9.82
N ASP A 73 -5.39 5.69 9.82
CA ASP A 73 -6.51 6.36 9.17
C ASP A 73 -6.25 6.73 7.69
N VAL A 74 -5.53 5.86 6.98
CA VAL A 74 -5.22 6.05 5.56
C VAL A 74 -6.39 5.55 4.71
N ARG A 75 -6.85 6.39 3.77
CA ARG A 75 -7.95 6.09 2.85
C ARG A 75 -7.41 6.00 1.43
N ILE A 76 -7.50 4.83 0.81
CA ILE A 76 -7.01 4.55 -0.53
C ILE A 76 -8.18 4.23 -1.44
N SER A 77 -8.26 4.84 -2.62
CA SER A 77 -9.35 4.61 -3.57
C SER A 77 -8.89 4.67 -5.03
N LYS A 78 -9.69 4.09 -5.93
CA LYS A 78 -9.46 4.10 -7.40
C LYS A 78 -8.09 3.51 -7.80
N VAL A 79 -7.73 2.41 -7.15
CA VAL A 79 -6.49 1.67 -7.38
C VAL A 79 -6.76 0.21 -7.73
N GLY A 80 -5.82 -0.44 -8.40
CA GLY A 80 -5.83 -1.89 -8.61
C GLY A 80 -5.33 -2.62 -7.36
N THR A 81 -4.30 -2.08 -6.73
CA THR A 81 -3.77 -2.57 -5.45
C THR A 81 -3.79 -1.46 -4.39
N GLY A 82 -4.39 -1.71 -3.23
CA GLY A 82 -4.40 -0.75 -2.12
C GLY A 82 -3.01 -0.57 -1.51
N VAL A 83 -2.56 -1.60 -0.80
CA VAL A 83 -1.25 -1.64 -0.13
C VAL A 83 -0.47 -2.85 -0.61
N ARG A 84 0.79 -2.66 -1.00
CA ARG A 84 1.72 -3.73 -1.40
C ARG A 84 3.00 -3.60 -0.59
N VAL A 85 3.34 -4.63 0.17
CA VAL A 85 4.62 -4.73 0.90
C VAL A 85 5.33 -5.98 0.42
N GLU A 86 6.53 -5.86 -0.14
CA GLU A 86 7.27 -7.00 -0.70
C GLU A 86 8.54 -7.39 0.05
N GLY A 87 9.10 -6.47 0.84
CA GLY A 87 10.36 -6.68 1.54
C GLY A 87 10.20 -7.33 2.91
N ARG A 88 11.25 -7.21 3.73
CA ARG A 88 11.31 -7.74 5.10
C ARG A 88 10.61 -6.84 6.13
N GLU A 89 9.85 -5.86 5.69
CA GLU A 89 9.21 -4.91 6.58
C GLU A 89 8.11 -5.55 7.43
N THR A 90 7.85 -4.94 8.59
CA THR A 90 6.62 -5.18 9.35
C THR A 90 5.55 -4.15 8.96
N LEU A 91 4.35 -4.62 8.63
CA LEU A 91 3.21 -3.77 8.31
C LEU A 91 2.27 -3.62 9.51
N THR A 92 1.91 -2.40 9.86
CA THR A 92 0.83 -2.09 10.80
C THR A 92 -0.17 -1.14 10.14
N ILE A 93 -1.45 -1.52 10.11
CA ILE A 93 -2.54 -0.66 9.66
C ILE A 93 -3.55 -0.51 10.79
N THR A 94 -3.89 0.73 11.10
CA THR A 94 -4.90 1.09 12.10
C THR A 94 -5.94 2.02 11.47
N LYS A 95 -7.20 1.58 11.41
CA LYS A 95 -8.32 2.31 10.79
C LYS A 95 -8.09 2.59 9.30
N GLY A 96 -8.97 3.40 8.70
CA GLY A 96 -8.90 3.75 7.28
C GLY A 96 -9.65 2.78 6.36
N SER A 97 -9.45 2.95 5.05
CA SER A 97 -10.16 2.18 4.03
C SER A 97 -9.34 1.97 2.76
N VAL A 98 -9.59 0.86 2.07
CA VAL A 98 -9.13 0.60 0.71
C VAL A 98 -10.33 0.23 -0.15
N ASP A 99 -10.61 1.03 -1.16
CA ASP A 99 -11.56 0.76 -2.23
C ASP A 99 -10.79 0.43 -3.53
N PHE A 100 -10.61 -0.87 -3.78
CA PHE A 100 -9.83 -1.37 -4.92
C PHE A 100 -10.73 -1.86 -6.06
N THR A 101 -10.20 -1.86 -7.28
CA THR A 101 -10.91 -2.21 -8.51
C THR A 101 -10.07 -3.12 -9.41
N GLY A 102 -10.65 -3.57 -10.52
CA GLY A 102 -9.98 -4.40 -11.52
C GLY A 102 -10.22 -5.90 -11.33
N ASN A 103 -10.13 -6.66 -12.43
CA ASN A 103 -10.50 -8.09 -12.45
C ASN A 103 -9.67 -8.95 -11.49
N ASN A 104 -8.42 -8.57 -11.22
CA ASN A 104 -7.53 -9.24 -10.26
C ASN A 104 -7.02 -8.24 -9.21
N GLY A 105 -7.85 -7.25 -8.86
CA GLY A 105 -7.47 -6.22 -7.88
C GLY A 105 -7.21 -6.81 -6.50
N VAL A 106 -6.35 -6.15 -5.71
CA VAL A 106 -5.95 -6.62 -4.38
C VAL A 106 -6.05 -5.49 -3.37
N GLY A 107 -6.75 -5.69 -2.25
CA GLY A 107 -6.79 -4.68 -1.19
C GLY A 107 -5.42 -4.53 -0.53
N VAL A 108 -4.92 -5.61 0.08
CA VAL A 108 -3.59 -5.66 0.72
C VAL A 108 -2.82 -6.89 0.25
N TYR A 109 -1.62 -6.67 -0.29
CA TYR A 109 -0.69 -7.70 -0.73
C TYR A 109 0.55 -7.71 0.17
N LEU A 110 0.89 -8.89 0.70
CA LEU A 110 2.11 -9.14 1.45
C LEU A 110 3.00 -10.14 0.72
N GLY A 111 4.25 -9.75 0.46
CA GLY A 111 5.29 -10.60 -0.10
C GLY A 111 5.73 -11.68 0.88
N SER A 112 6.46 -12.67 0.36
CA SER A 112 6.93 -13.82 1.14
C SER A 112 7.97 -13.46 2.20
N LEU A 113 8.61 -12.29 2.07
CA LEU A 113 9.64 -11.81 2.99
C LEU A 113 9.07 -11.01 4.17
N VAL A 114 7.80 -10.61 4.10
CA VAL A 114 7.15 -9.77 5.13
C VAL A 114 7.21 -10.51 6.47
N THR A 115 7.81 -9.85 7.46
CA THR A 115 8.07 -10.47 8.77
C THR A 115 6.81 -10.56 9.59
N ASN A 116 6.00 -9.50 9.62
CA ASN A 116 4.73 -9.46 10.33
C ASN A 116 3.74 -8.48 9.68
N ALA A 117 2.45 -8.69 9.89
CA ALA A 117 1.41 -7.77 9.47
C ALA A 117 0.24 -7.74 10.47
N SER A 118 -0.16 -6.54 10.90
CA SER A 118 -1.35 -6.33 11.72
C SER A 118 -2.27 -5.32 11.06
N LEU A 119 -3.52 -5.73 10.79
CA LEU A 119 -4.55 -4.87 10.20
C LEU A 119 -5.71 -4.79 11.19
N LYS A 120 -5.90 -3.64 11.84
CA LYS A 120 -6.95 -3.41 12.83
C LYS A 120 -7.87 -2.28 12.40
N GLY A 121 -9.17 -2.54 12.32
CA GLY A 121 -10.19 -1.53 12.02
C GLY A 121 -10.16 -0.97 10.60
N MET A 122 -9.38 -1.56 9.69
CA MET A 122 -9.37 -1.17 8.28
C MET A 122 -10.55 -1.79 7.53
N ARG A 123 -11.23 -1.01 6.69
CA ARG A 123 -12.23 -1.52 5.75
C ARG A 123 -11.61 -1.76 4.38
N ILE A 124 -11.72 -2.99 3.86
CA ILE A 124 -11.26 -3.33 2.51
C ILE A 124 -12.47 -3.70 1.65
N ARG A 125 -12.64 -3.05 0.51
CA ARG A 125 -13.78 -3.24 -0.40
C ARG A 125 -13.30 -3.35 -1.84
N GLY A 126 -13.68 -4.44 -2.49
CA GLY A 126 -13.61 -4.56 -3.95
C GLY A 126 -14.88 -3.99 -4.61
N ASN A 127 -14.81 -3.69 -5.90
CA ASN A 127 -15.94 -3.15 -6.67
C ASN A 127 -16.99 -4.21 -7.09
N GLY A 128 -16.90 -5.44 -6.59
CA GLY A 128 -17.82 -6.53 -6.94
C GLY A 128 -17.66 -7.09 -8.36
N LYS A 129 -16.59 -6.72 -9.08
CA LYS A 129 -16.30 -7.21 -10.43
C LYS A 129 -15.04 -8.07 -10.43
N GLY A 130 -15.09 -9.21 -11.12
CA GLY A 130 -13.94 -10.10 -11.29
C GLY A 130 -13.57 -10.93 -10.05
N LYS A 131 -12.33 -11.39 -10.00
CA LYS A 131 -11.74 -12.27 -8.97
C LYS A 131 -10.83 -11.48 -8.02
N GLY A 132 -11.29 -10.31 -7.55
CA GLY A 132 -10.53 -9.47 -6.64
C GLY A 132 -10.33 -10.11 -5.27
N THR A 133 -9.19 -9.83 -4.64
CA THR A 133 -8.82 -10.40 -3.34
C THR A 133 -8.69 -9.30 -2.29
N GLY A 134 -9.39 -9.41 -1.16
CA GLY A 134 -9.32 -8.42 -0.08
C GLY A 134 -7.91 -8.32 0.53
N CYS A 135 -7.40 -9.43 1.06
CA CYS A 135 -6.06 -9.51 1.63
C CYS A 135 -5.39 -10.80 1.16
N MET A 136 -4.11 -10.74 0.78
CA MET A 136 -3.32 -11.89 0.39
C MET A 136 -1.90 -11.81 0.92
N ARG A 137 -1.34 -12.97 1.26
CA ARG A 137 0.07 -13.14 1.60
C ARG A 137 0.65 -14.24 0.71
N ARG A 138 1.78 -13.96 0.06
CA ARG A 138 2.52 -14.99 -0.68
C ARG A 138 3.20 -15.92 0.33
N GLY A 139 3.03 -17.23 0.17
CA GLY A 139 3.68 -18.23 1.00
C GLY A 139 5.20 -18.04 1.06
N GLY A 140 5.79 -18.22 2.24
CA GLY A 140 7.24 -18.29 2.42
C GLY A 140 7.76 -19.66 2.02
N ARG A 141 8.98 -19.74 1.49
CA ARG A 141 9.73 -21.01 1.52
C ARG A 141 10.11 -21.25 2.98
N THR A 142 9.55 -22.29 3.59
CA THR A 142 9.99 -22.86 4.87
C THR A 142 11.30 -23.60 4.69
#